data_AF-A0A3D9YXV3-F1
#
_entry.id   AF-A0A3D9YXV3-F1
#
_cell.length_a   1.000
_cell.length_b   1.000
_cell.length_c   1.000
_cell.angle_alpha   90.00
_cell.angle_beta   90.00
_cell.angle_gamma   90.00
#
_symmetry.space_group_name_H-M   'P 1'
#
loop_
_entity.id
_entity.type
_entity.pdbx_description
1 polymer ?
#
loop_
_entity_poly.entity_id
_entity_poly.type
_entity_poly.pdbx_seq_one_letter_code
_entity_poly.pdbx_strand_id
1 'polypeptide(L)'
;MIICSCNAISDTSVKASIQSEKSPRTPGAVYRCLGCRPSCGRCFETVRTIIDDALKQAGAGENLHLAAAREQDWAVAARAHDHHHPHDHRHDHHHAHDHHHGHARRSAPSAHEGSGCEKNCDACAAATGPTFS
;
A
#
# COMPACT_ATOMS: atom_id res chain seq x y z
N MET A 1 -18.36 14.52 -6.88
CA MET A 1 -18.92 13.39 -7.65
C MET A 1 -19.28 12.25 -6.71
N ILE A 2 -20.41 11.56 -6.90
CA ILE A 2 -20.70 10.30 -6.19
C ILE A 2 -19.91 9.16 -6.86
N ILE A 3 -19.17 8.39 -6.07
CA ILE A 3 -18.35 7.27 -6.52
C ILE A 3 -19.03 5.92 -6.26
N CYS A 4 -19.69 5.77 -5.09
CA CYS A 4 -20.39 4.55 -4.73
C CYS A 4 -21.87 4.84 -4.44
N SER A 5 -22.77 4.45 -5.35
CA SER A 5 -24.22 4.59 -5.12
C SER A 5 -24.73 3.72 -3.97
N CYS A 6 -24.18 2.51 -3.80
CA CYS A 6 -24.63 1.57 -2.76
C CYS A 6 -24.39 2.06 -1.33
N ASN A 7 -23.35 2.88 -1.11
CA ASN A 7 -22.96 3.41 0.19
C ASN A 7 -23.03 4.95 0.22
N ALA A 8 -23.60 5.60 -0.81
CA ALA A 8 -23.67 7.06 -1.00
C ALA A 8 -22.33 7.82 -0.83
N ILE A 9 -21.19 7.20 -1.18
CA ILE A 9 -19.85 7.79 -0.96
C ILE A 9 -19.47 8.74 -2.11
N SER A 10 -19.05 9.95 -1.78
CA SER A 10 -18.48 10.94 -2.70
C SER A 10 -16.96 10.84 -2.86
N ASP A 11 -16.42 11.45 -3.91
CA ASP A 11 -14.97 11.58 -4.12
C ASP A 11 -14.31 12.40 -3.00
N THR A 12 -15.02 13.40 -2.47
CA THR A 12 -14.56 14.21 -1.33
C THR A 12 -14.38 13.36 -0.07
N SER A 13 -15.31 12.45 0.24
CA SER A 13 -15.17 11.52 1.36
C SER A 13 -14.02 10.52 1.16
N VAL A 14 -13.81 10.02 -0.07
CA VAL A 14 -12.65 9.17 -0.38
C VAL A 14 -11.35 9.93 -0.16
N LYS A 15 -11.21 11.14 -0.73
CA LYS A 15 -10.01 11.99 -0.57
C LYS A 15 -9.76 12.35 0.90
N ALA A 16 -10.79 12.78 1.63
CA ALA A 16 -10.69 13.06 3.06
C ALA A 16 -10.23 11.84 3.87
N SER A 17 -10.69 10.63 3.52
CA SER A 17 -10.22 9.41 4.18
C SER A 17 -8.73 9.15 3.96
N ILE A 18 -8.20 9.40 2.75
CA ILE A 18 -6.78 9.21 2.41
C ILE A 18 -5.86 10.19 3.16
N GLN A 19 -6.35 11.41 3.42
CA GLN A 19 -5.66 12.46 4.19
C GLN A 19 -5.86 12.32 5.72
N SER A 20 -6.65 11.36 6.19
CA SER A 20 -6.75 11.02 7.61
C SER A 20 -5.45 10.37 8.11
N GLU A 21 -5.19 10.42 9.42
CA GLU A 21 -4.06 9.76 10.10
C GLU A 21 -3.93 8.26 9.75
N LYS A 22 -5.06 7.59 9.45
CA LYS A 22 -5.10 6.18 9.03
C LYS A 22 -4.56 5.93 7.61
N SER A 23 -4.41 6.98 6.81
CA SER A 23 -3.99 7.04 5.40
C SER A 23 -4.22 5.75 4.58
N PRO A 24 -5.48 5.30 4.41
CA PRO A 24 -5.82 4.05 3.74
C PRO A 24 -5.35 4.02 2.27
N ARG A 25 -4.47 3.07 1.94
CA ARG A 25 -3.87 2.91 0.60
C ARG A 25 -4.56 1.87 -0.29
N THR A 26 -5.73 1.35 0.11
CA THR A 26 -6.52 0.39 -0.69
C THR A 26 -8.02 0.70 -0.61
N PRO A 27 -8.83 0.37 -1.64
CA PRO A 27 -10.28 0.59 -1.59
C PRO A 27 -10.94 -0.06 -0.37
N GLY A 28 -10.58 -1.30 -0.04
CA GLY A 28 -11.10 -1.98 1.16
C GLY A 28 -10.74 -1.28 2.48
N ALA A 29 -9.58 -0.64 2.56
CA ALA A 29 -9.22 0.19 3.71
C ALA A 29 -9.98 1.51 3.74
N VAL A 30 -10.26 2.14 2.59
CA VAL A 30 -11.12 3.33 2.47
C VAL A 30 -12.54 3.01 2.96
N TYR A 31 -13.17 1.94 2.49
CA TYR A 31 -14.51 1.56 2.97
C TYR A 31 -14.55 1.33 4.48
N ARG A 32 -13.55 0.62 5.05
CA ARG A 32 -13.43 0.44 6.50
C ARG A 32 -13.19 1.76 7.24
N CYS A 33 -12.40 2.68 6.69
CA CYS A 33 -12.16 4.00 7.28
C CYS A 33 -13.43 4.86 7.31
N LEU A 34 -14.33 4.67 6.34
CA LEU A 34 -15.64 5.32 6.25
C LEU A 34 -16.76 4.55 6.99
N GLY A 35 -16.45 3.44 7.67
CA GLY A 35 -17.43 2.64 8.41
C GLY A 35 -18.38 1.79 7.53
N CYS A 36 -18.08 1.63 6.25
CA CYS A 36 -18.93 0.91 5.29
C CYS A 36 -18.34 -0.45 4.89
N ARG A 37 -19.21 -1.36 4.43
CA ARG A 37 -18.81 -2.60 3.72
C ARG A 37 -19.11 -2.45 2.22
N PRO A 38 -18.31 -3.05 1.33
CA PRO A 38 -18.58 -3.03 -0.10
C PRO A 38 -19.77 -3.94 -0.44
N SER A 39 -20.74 -3.43 -1.21
CA SER A 39 -21.94 -4.20 -1.62
C SER A 39 -21.76 -4.88 -2.99
N CYS A 40 -21.47 -4.11 -4.06
CA CYS A 40 -21.41 -4.66 -5.43
C CYS A 40 -20.06 -4.50 -6.15
N GLY A 41 -19.04 -3.95 -5.49
CA GLY A 41 -17.67 -3.84 -6.03
C GLY A 41 -17.43 -2.88 -7.20
N ARG A 42 -18.46 -2.51 -7.99
CA ARG A 42 -18.34 -1.74 -9.26
C ARG A 42 -17.53 -0.43 -9.20
N CYS A 43 -17.43 0.17 -8.03
CA CYS A 43 -16.72 1.43 -7.77
C CYS A 43 -15.27 1.26 -7.30
N PHE A 44 -14.78 0.02 -7.16
CA PHE A 44 -13.44 -0.26 -6.61
C PHE A 44 -12.32 0.33 -7.46
N GLU A 45 -12.40 0.20 -8.79
CA GLU A 45 -11.36 0.71 -9.67
C GLU A 45 -11.33 2.24 -9.66
N THR A 46 -12.50 2.89 -9.66
CA THR A 46 -12.59 4.35 -9.50
C THR A 46 -12.01 4.82 -8.16
N VAL A 47 -12.30 4.12 -7.06
CA VAL A 47 -11.68 4.41 -5.75
C VAL A 47 -10.17 4.18 -5.79
N ARG A 48 -9.68 3.14 -6.49
CA ARG A 48 -8.24 2.89 -6.68
C ARG A 48 -7.56 4.01 -7.44
N THR A 49 -8.15 4.50 -8.53
CA THR A 49 -7.64 5.67 -9.27
C THR A 49 -7.59 6.92 -8.40
N ILE A 50 -8.62 7.19 -7.59
CA ILE A 50 -8.64 8.34 -6.67
C ILE A 50 -7.54 8.22 -5.59
N ILE A 51 -7.27 7.00 -5.10
CA ILE A 51 -6.16 6.76 -4.18
C ILE A 51 -4.84 7.10 -4.89
N ASP A 52 -4.54 6.45 -6.01
CA ASP A 52 -3.29 6.63 -6.78
C ASP A 52 -3.03 8.10 -7.15
N ASP A 53 -4.05 8.80 -7.63
CA ASP A 53 -4.02 10.25 -7.94
C ASP A 53 -3.68 11.09 -6.69
N ALA A 54 -4.35 10.85 -5.56
CA ALA A 54 -4.06 11.55 -4.31
C ALA A 54 -2.64 11.27 -3.76
N LEU A 55 -2.10 10.06 -3.97
CA LEU A 55 -0.74 9.72 -3.57
C LEU A 55 0.31 10.40 -4.46
N LYS A 56 0.06 10.47 -5.77
CA LYS A 56 0.91 11.19 -6.71
C LYS A 56 0.94 12.69 -6.40
N GLN A 57 -0.21 13.28 -6.07
CA GLN A 57 -0.31 14.68 -5.64
C GLN A 57 0.46 14.94 -4.34
N ALA A 58 0.38 14.03 -3.36
CA ALA A 58 1.15 14.14 -2.11
C ALA A 58 2.68 14.08 -2.37
N GLY A 59 3.16 13.13 -3.18
CA GLY A 59 4.59 13.01 -3.53
C GLY A 59 5.11 14.12 -4.46
N ALA A 60 4.23 14.74 -5.27
CA ALA A 60 4.57 15.91 -6.07
C ALA A 60 4.78 17.16 -5.20
N GLY A 61 3.99 17.32 -4.13
CA GLY A 61 4.15 18.41 -3.15
C GLY A 61 5.48 18.36 -2.40
N GLU A 62 5.94 17.16 -2.03
CA GLU A 62 7.23 16.94 -1.36
C GLU A 62 8.42 17.34 -2.26
N ASN A 63 8.35 17.06 -3.56
CA ASN A 63 9.38 17.45 -4.52
C ASN A 63 9.47 18.96 -4.73
N LEU A 64 8.39 19.74 -4.53
CA LEU A 64 8.42 21.18 -4.74
C LEU A 64 9.29 21.91 -3.70
N HIS A 65 9.40 21.38 -2.47
CA HIS A 65 10.28 21.93 -1.45
C HIS A 65 11.75 21.55 -1.65
N LEU A 66 12.02 20.41 -2.31
CA LEU A 66 13.38 19.94 -2.61
C LEU A 66 13.93 20.48 -3.94
N ALA A 67 13.07 20.77 -4.92
CA ALA A 67 13.48 21.32 -6.21
C ALA A 67 14.19 22.69 -6.07
N ALA A 68 13.72 23.53 -5.14
CA ALA A 68 14.34 24.83 -4.84
C ALA A 68 15.77 24.75 -4.25
N ALA A 69 16.21 23.57 -3.80
CA ALA A 69 17.54 23.37 -3.22
C ALA A 69 18.58 22.83 -4.23
N ARG A 70 18.15 22.25 -5.36
CA ARG A 70 19.04 21.49 -6.26
C ARG A 70 19.92 22.32 -7.19
N GLU A 71 19.69 23.64 -7.28
CA GLU A 71 20.43 24.52 -8.20
C GLU A 71 21.82 24.93 -7.66
N GLN A 72 22.12 24.67 -6.38
CA GLN A 72 23.37 25.11 -5.73
C GLN A 72 24.45 24.02 -5.59
N ASP A 73 24.12 22.74 -5.86
CA ASP A 73 24.98 21.59 -5.49
C ASP A 73 26.13 21.32 -6.48
N TRP A 74 25.92 21.59 -7.78
CA TRP A 74 26.93 21.32 -8.84
C TRP A 74 28.28 22.01 -8.60
N ALA A 75 28.28 23.20 -7.98
CA ALA A 75 29.50 23.95 -7.70
C ALA A 75 30.40 23.31 -6.61
N VAL A 76 29.85 22.40 -5.79
CA VAL A 76 30.58 21.75 -4.68
C VAL A 76 31.18 20.41 -5.11
N ALA A 77 30.47 19.65 -5.94
CA ALA A 77 30.86 18.29 -6.35
C ALA A 77 32.19 18.21 -7.12
N ALA A 78 32.58 19.27 -7.84
CA ALA A 78 33.78 19.27 -8.69
C ALA A 78 35.13 19.19 -7.96
N ARG A 79 35.16 19.22 -6.61
CA ARG A 79 36.39 19.26 -5.79
C ARG A 79 36.84 17.93 -5.18
N ALA A 80 36.13 16.83 -5.42
CA ALA A 80 36.32 15.57 -4.67
C ALA A 80 36.91 14.38 -5.48
N HIS A 81 37.11 14.51 -6.80
CA HIS A 81 37.59 13.40 -7.65
C HIS A 81 39.10 13.47 -7.92
N ASP A 82 39.91 13.16 -6.91
CA ASP A 82 41.15 12.39 -7.11
C ASP A 82 41.48 11.60 -5.84
N HIS A 83 41.51 10.27 -5.95
CA HIS A 83 42.54 9.45 -5.32
C HIS A 83 42.51 8.03 -5.90
N HIS A 84 43.48 7.77 -6.76
CA HIS A 84 43.78 6.44 -7.26
C HIS A 84 44.48 5.62 -6.16
N HIS A 85 44.01 4.40 -5.86
CA HIS A 85 44.80 3.43 -5.09
C HIS A 85 44.63 2.01 -5.66
N PRO A 86 45.73 1.34 -6.07
CA PRO A 86 45.70 -0.03 -6.56
C PRO A 86 45.75 -1.06 -5.40
N HIS A 87 45.80 -2.35 -5.78
CA HIS A 87 45.99 -3.62 -5.04
C HIS A 87 44.73 -4.52 -5.00
N ASP A 88 44.82 -5.84 -5.07
CA ASP A 88 45.79 -6.74 -5.73
C ASP A 88 45.06 -8.09 -5.99
N HIS A 89 45.47 -8.85 -7.00
CA HIS A 89 44.73 -10.07 -7.39
C HIS A 89 45.07 -11.28 -6.51
N ARG A 90 44.07 -11.81 -5.81
CA ARG A 90 44.04 -13.25 -5.47
C ARG A 90 42.76 -13.91 -5.98
N HIS A 91 42.88 -14.58 -7.12
CA HIS A 91 41.96 -15.65 -7.51
C HIS A 91 42.25 -16.87 -6.63
N ASP A 92 41.20 -17.43 -6.02
CA ASP A 92 41.18 -18.83 -5.58
C ASP A 92 39.96 -19.47 -6.25
N HIS A 93 40.22 -20.39 -7.19
CA HIS A 93 39.20 -21.17 -7.89
C HIS A 93 39.02 -22.54 -7.22
N HIS A 94 37.98 -23.26 -7.64
CA HIS A 94 37.57 -24.60 -7.19
C HIS A 94 36.84 -24.62 -5.84
N HIS A 95 35.83 -25.47 -5.60
CA HIS A 95 35.41 -26.66 -6.36
C HIS A 95 33.93 -26.64 -6.75
N ALA A 96 33.63 -27.22 -7.92
CA ALA A 96 32.27 -27.63 -8.26
C ALA A 96 31.88 -28.90 -7.48
N HIS A 97 30.61 -28.98 -7.06
CA HIS A 97 29.94 -30.23 -6.71
C HIS A 97 28.61 -30.27 -7.46
N ASP A 98 28.34 -31.39 -8.13
CA ASP A 98 27.25 -31.51 -9.09
C ASP A 98 26.16 -32.49 -8.62
N HIS A 99 24.95 -32.25 -9.13
CA HIS A 99 23.76 -33.11 -9.17
C HIS A 99 23.28 -33.90 -7.94
N HIS A 100 21.98 -33.75 -7.63
CA HIS A 100 20.99 -34.68 -8.20
C HIS A 100 19.55 -34.12 -8.25
N HIS A 101 18.85 -34.42 -9.36
CA HIS A 101 17.41 -34.14 -9.53
C HIS A 101 16.54 -35.19 -8.83
N GLY A 102 15.34 -34.78 -8.38
CA GLY A 102 14.30 -35.70 -7.89
C GLY A 102 12.92 -35.05 -7.79
N HIS A 103 12.17 -35.03 -8.90
CA HIS A 103 10.78 -34.57 -8.89
C HIS A 103 9.85 -35.61 -8.24
N ALA A 104 9.02 -35.18 -7.30
CA ALA A 104 7.84 -35.92 -6.84
C ALA A 104 6.60 -35.01 -6.82
N ARG A 105 5.95 -34.84 -7.98
CA ARG A 105 4.56 -34.38 -8.03
C ARG A 105 3.64 -35.54 -7.64
N ARG A 106 2.90 -35.41 -6.54
CA ARG A 106 1.66 -36.13 -6.23
C ARG A 106 0.90 -35.28 -5.20
N SER A 107 -0.10 -34.50 -5.61
CA SER A 107 -1.49 -34.91 -5.87
C SER A 107 -2.37 -34.56 -4.67
N ALA A 108 -3.13 -33.47 -4.78
CA ALA A 108 -4.20 -33.14 -3.86
C ALA A 108 -5.48 -33.95 -4.21
N PRO A 109 -6.29 -34.28 -3.19
CA PRO A 109 -7.74 -34.23 -3.25
C PRO A 109 -8.23 -33.01 -2.43
N SER A 110 -8.96 -32.04 -2.98
CA SER A 110 -10.37 -32.04 -3.43
C SER A 110 -11.41 -32.15 -2.32
N ALA A 111 -12.25 -31.10 -2.19
CA ALA A 111 -13.56 -31.07 -1.50
C ALA A 111 -13.52 -31.35 0.03
N HIS A 112 -14.51 -31.12 0.90
CA HIS A 112 -15.87 -30.51 0.91
C HIS A 112 -16.18 -30.23 2.42
N GLU A 113 -16.99 -29.29 2.93
CA GLU A 113 -17.93 -28.27 2.39
C GLU A 113 -17.74 -26.91 3.12
N GLY A 114 -18.79 -26.07 3.22
CA GLY A 114 -18.80 -24.83 4.00
C GLY A 114 -19.52 -24.94 5.35
N SER A 115 -19.31 -23.96 6.23
CA SER A 115 -20.16 -23.71 7.39
C SER A 115 -20.07 -22.25 7.83
N GLY A 116 -21.22 -21.68 8.21
CA GLY A 116 -21.30 -20.63 9.24
C GLY A 116 -20.68 -19.27 8.92
N CYS A 117 -21.45 -18.41 8.26
CA CYS A 117 -21.39 -16.99 8.59
C CYS A 117 -21.99 -16.79 9.99
N GLU A 118 -21.19 -16.89 11.05
CA GLU A 118 -21.65 -16.71 12.42
C GLU A 118 -20.97 -15.51 13.13
N LYS A 119 -21.68 -14.39 13.08
CA LYS A 119 -21.96 -13.50 14.22
C LYS A 119 -20.80 -13.18 15.19
N ASN A 120 -19.79 -12.44 14.72
CA ASN A 120 -19.11 -11.51 15.61
C ASN A 120 -18.72 -10.20 14.91
N CYS A 121 -19.71 -9.34 14.72
CA CYS A 121 -19.52 -7.93 14.37
C CYS A 121 -20.21 -7.01 15.39
N ASP A 122 -20.45 -7.51 16.61
CA ASP A 122 -20.92 -6.74 17.77
C ASP A 122 -19.75 -6.05 18.49
N ALA A 123 -18.98 -5.31 17.70
CA ALA A 123 -18.14 -4.20 18.18
C ALA A 123 -18.80 -2.85 17.84
N CYS A 124 -20.13 -2.84 17.72
CA CYS A 124 -20.96 -1.66 17.91
C CYS A 124 -20.63 -1.06 19.30
N ALA A 125 -20.16 0.18 19.36
CA ALA A 125 -20.98 1.40 19.35
C ALA A 125 -21.71 1.62 20.68
N ALA A 126 -21.41 2.76 21.33
CA ALA A 126 -22.07 3.31 22.52
C ALA A 126 -22.16 2.33 23.73
N ALA A 127 -21.30 2.40 24.74
CA ALA A 127 -20.98 3.62 25.50
C ALA A 127 -22.24 4.50 25.67
N THR A 128 -23.22 3.95 26.42
CA THR A 128 -24.50 4.58 26.76
C THR A 128 -24.30 5.90 27.51
N GLY A 129 -24.72 7.02 26.89
CA GLY A 129 -24.93 8.28 27.60
C GLY A 129 -26.29 8.29 28.33
N PRO A 130 -26.42 8.95 29.50
CA PRO A 130 -27.62 8.86 30.32
C PRO A 130 -28.77 9.74 29.80
N THR A 131 -29.98 9.18 29.83
CA THR A 131 -31.24 9.92 29.66
C THR A 131 -31.54 10.75 30.90
N PHE A 132 -31.78 12.04 30.72
CA PHE A 132 -32.31 12.92 31.78
C PHE A 132 -33.78 12.57 32.08
N SER A 133 -34.21 12.79 33.32
CA SER A 133 -35.58 12.56 33.80
C SER A 133 -36.22 13.84 34.33
#